data_AF-A0A9X8YMU2-F1
#
_entry.id   AF-A0A9X8YMU2-F1
#
_cell.length_a   1.000
_cell.length_b   1.000
_cell.length_c   1.000
_cell.angle_alpha   90.00
_cell.angle_beta   90.00
_cell.angle_gamma   90.00
#
_symmetry.space_group_name_H-M   'P 1'
#
loop_
_entity.id
_entity.type
_entity.pdbx_description
1 polymer ?
#
loop_
_entity_poly.entity_id
_entity_poly.type
_entity_poly.pdbx_seq_one_letter_code
_entity_poly.pdbx_strand_id
1 'polypeptide(L)'
;TIAVDLVASQLVMSYWFPDTPGWVWSALFLGLMFLLNYISVKGFGEAEYWFALIKVSTVIIFIAVGVLMIVGILKGGEHAGWQNWTIGDAPFAGGFSAMIGVAMIVGFSFQGTELIGIAAGESENPGKNIPRAVRQVFWRILLFYIFA
;
A
#
# COMPACT_ATOMS: atom_id res chain seq x y z
N THR A 1 -5.98 12.98 0.76
CA THR A 1 -5.12 12.03 0.03
C THR A 1 -3.86 12.72 -0.47
N ILE A 2 -3.94 13.72 -1.36
CA ILE A 2 -2.75 14.39 -1.95
C ILE A 2 -1.68 14.79 -0.92
N ALA A 3 -2.04 15.45 0.18
CA ALA A 3 -1.05 15.82 1.21
C ALA A 3 -0.33 14.62 1.84
N VAL A 4 -1.06 13.52 2.08
CA VAL A 4 -0.49 12.26 2.61
C VAL A 4 0.39 11.60 1.56
N ASP A 5 -0.03 11.61 0.30
CA ASP A 5 0.73 11.03 -0.82
C ASP A 5 2.05 11.78 -1.04
N LEU A 6 2.04 13.12 -0.91
CA LEU A 6 3.26 13.94 -0.97
C LEU A 6 4.19 13.64 0.19
N VAL A 7 3.67 13.52 1.41
CA VAL A 7 4.47 13.14 2.58
C VAL A 7 5.06 11.74 2.40
N ALA A 8 4.30 10.77 1.90
CA ALA A 8 4.81 9.44 1.60
C ALA A 8 5.91 9.49 0.53
N SER A 9 5.72 10.25 -0.55
CA SER A 9 6.73 10.43 -1.60
C SER A 9 8.03 11.03 -1.06
N GLN A 10 7.94 12.01 -0.15
CA GLN A 10 9.10 12.62 0.48
C GLN A 10 9.87 11.60 1.35
N LEU A 11 9.16 10.74 2.09
CA LEU A 11 9.78 9.74 2.95
C LEU A 11 10.52 8.70 2.12
N VAL A 12 9.91 8.23 1.02
CA VAL A 12 10.56 7.32 0.09
C VAL A 12 11.81 7.96 -0.52
N MET A 13 11.73 9.21 -0.97
CA MET A 13 12.89 9.88 -1.56
C MET A 13 13.99 10.18 -0.54
N SER A 14 13.64 10.41 0.73
CA SER A 14 14.63 10.60 1.80
C SER A 14 15.46 9.35 2.09
N TYR A 15 14.93 8.15 1.80
CA TYR A 15 15.70 6.90 1.90
C TYR A 15 16.82 6.83 0.84
N TRP A 16 16.55 7.31 -0.38
CA TRP A 16 17.51 7.27 -1.49
C TRP A 16 18.40 8.52 -1.57
N PHE A 17 17.86 9.68 -1.19
CA PHE A 17 18.52 11.00 -1.26
C PHE A 17 18.37 11.73 0.08
N PRO A 18 19.07 11.26 1.13
CA PRO A 18 18.93 11.79 2.49
C PRO A 18 19.38 13.24 2.63
N ASP A 19 20.28 13.70 1.77
CA ASP A 19 20.83 15.07 1.81
C ASP A 19 19.89 16.12 1.21
N THR A 20 18.81 15.71 0.52
CA THR A 20 17.86 16.64 -0.10
C THR A 20 16.70 16.96 0.85
N PRO A 21 16.37 18.25 1.09
CA PRO A 21 15.23 18.61 1.92
C PRO A 21 13.90 18.05 1.39
N GLY A 22 13.08 17.44 2.26
CA GLY A 22 11.81 16.79 1.88
C GLY A 22 10.79 17.71 1.21
N TRP A 23 10.84 19.03 1.49
CA TRP A 23 9.95 20.00 0.85
C TRP A 23 10.21 20.12 -0.67
N VAL A 24 11.44 19.89 -1.12
CA VAL A 24 11.81 19.93 -2.54
C VAL A 24 11.11 18.80 -3.28
N TRP A 25 11.15 17.59 -2.72
CA TRP A 25 10.44 16.43 -3.28
C TRP A 25 8.93 16.64 -3.26
N SER A 26 8.38 17.15 -2.16
CA SER A 26 6.94 17.44 -2.05
C SER A 26 6.48 18.46 -3.10
N ALA A 27 7.25 19.53 -3.31
CA ALA A 27 6.95 20.55 -4.32
C ALA A 27 7.05 19.99 -5.76
N LEU A 28 8.05 19.15 -6.01
CA LEU A 28 8.27 18.50 -7.31
C LEU A 28 7.12 17.54 -7.66
N PHE A 29 6.72 16.66 -6.75
CA PHE A 29 5.62 15.73 -6.98
C PHE A 29 4.27 16.45 -7.10
N LEU A 30 4.04 17.51 -6.32
CA LEU A 30 2.86 18.36 -6.47
C LEU A 30 2.80 19.00 -7.86
N GLY A 31 3.92 19.59 -8.31
CA GLY A 31 4.02 20.20 -9.63
C GLY A 31 3.78 19.20 -10.76
N LEU A 32 4.34 17.99 -10.64
CA LEU A 32 4.15 16.91 -11.60
C LEU A 32 2.68 16.45 -11.65
N MET A 33 2.05 16.25 -10.49
CA MET A 33 0.62 15.91 -10.43
C MET A 33 -0.25 16.99 -11.05
N PHE A 34 0.04 18.27 -10.76
CA PHE A 34 -0.71 19.38 -11.33
C PHE A 34 -0.57 19.43 -12.86
N LEU A 35 0.65 19.22 -13.37
CA LEU A 35 0.93 19.21 -14.81
C LEU A 35 0.25 18.04 -15.53
N LEU A 36 0.27 16.84 -14.94
CA LEU A 36 -0.42 15.67 -15.50
C LEU A 36 -1.94 15.87 -15.52
N ASN A 37 -2.50 16.43 -14.44
CA ASN A 37 -3.93 16.77 -14.38
C ASN A 37 -4.30 17.82 -15.43
N TYR A 38 -3.41 18.77 -15.72
CA TYR A 38 -3.66 19.83 -16.70
C TYR A 38 -3.62 19.34 -18.15
N ILE A 39 -2.71 18.42 -18.49
CA ILE A 39 -2.41 18.08 -19.90
C ILE A 39 -3.26 16.94 -20.44
N SER A 40 -3.65 15.94 -19.65
CA SER A 40 -4.20 14.71 -20.27
C SER A 40 -5.07 13.85 -19.36
N VAL A 41 -6.39 13.99 -19.50
CA VAL A 41 -7.36 13.05 -18.92
C VAL A 41 -7.17 11.63 -19.50
N LYS A 42 -6.68 11.52 -20.74
CA LYS A 42 -6.40 10.22 -21.40
C LYS A 42 -5.07 9.60 -20.95
N GLY A 43 -4.03 10.40 -20.79
CA GLY A 43 -2.71 9.95 -20.34
C GLY A 43 -2.70 9.54 -18.87
N PHE A 44 -3.57 10.13 -18.06
CA PHE A 44 -3.77 9.71 -16.68
C PHE A 44 -4.25 8.26 -16.58
N GLY A 45 -5.24 7.86 -17.40
CA GLY A 45 -5.76 6.49 -17.41
C GLY A 45 -4.72 5.45 -17.86
N GLU A 46 -3.91 5.77 -18.87
CA GLU A 46 -2.79 4.90 -19.28
C GLU A 46 -1.71 4.82 -18.21
N ALA A 47 -1.32 5.93 -17.61
CA ALA A 47 -0.34 5.95 -16.52
C ALA A 47 -0.81 5.12 -15.32
N GLU A 48 -2.08 5.25 -14.94
CA GLU A 48 -2.68 4.45 -13.86
C GLU A 48 -2.62 2.95 -14.17
N TYR A 49 -2.90 2.55 -15.41
CA TYR A 49 -2.77 1.16 -15.85
C TYR A 49 -1.32 0.64 -15.72
N TRP A 50 -0.34 1.39 -16.20
CA TRP A 50 1.08 1.01 -16.08
C TRP A 50 1.56 0.95 -14.63
N PHE A 51 1.17 1.91 -13.79
CA PHE A 51 1.50 1.91 -12.36
C PHE A 51 0.80 0.76 -11.62
N ALA A 52 -0.43 0.41 -11.98
CA ALA A 52 -1.13 -0.75 -11.44
C ALA A 52 -0.43 -2.05 -11.81
N LEU A 53 0.07 -2.17 -13.05
CA LEU A 53 0.86 -3.33 -13.49
C LEU A 53 2.11 -3.50 -12.63
N ILE A 54 2.91 -2.43 -12.47
CA ILE A 54 4.13 -2.45 -11.63
C ILE A 54 3.81 -2.88 -10.20
N LYS A 55 2.73 -2.34 -9.62
CA LYS A 55 2.28 -2.69 -8.26
C LYS A 55 1.99 -4.18 -8.13
N VAL A 56 1.20 -4.74 -9.06
CA VAL A 56 0.84 -6.17 -9.04
C VAL A 56 2.07 -7.04 -9.23
N SER A 57 2.93 -6.73 -10.20
CA SER A 57 4.16 -7.48 -10.47
C SER A 57 5.10 -7.48 -9.26
N THR A 58 5.28 -6.33 -8.60
CA THR A 58 6.14 -6.21 -7.40
C THR A 58 5.65 -7.12 -6.27
N VAL A 59 4.33 -7.15 -6.05
CA VAL A 59 3.73 -7.98 -5.00
C VAL A 59 3.85 -9.46 -5.29
N ILE A 60 3.64 -9.88 -6.53
CA ILE A 60 3.85 -11.28 -6.93
C ILE A 60 5.31 -11.69 -6.71
N ILE A 61 6.28 -10.85 -7.10
CA ILE A 61 7.70 -11.11 -6.88
C ILE A 61 8.00 -11.19 -5.38
N PHE A 62 7.49 -10.27 -4.58
CA PHE A 62 7.70 -10.24 -3.13
C PHE A 62 7.20 -11.52 -2.46
N ILE A 63 5.96 -11.94 -2.77
CA ILE A 63 5.37 -13.19 -2.26
C ILE A 63 6.23 -14.39 -2.67
N ALA A 64 6.63 -14.46 -3.95
CA ALA A 64 7.46 -15.56 -4.44
C ALA A 64 8.81 -15.63 -3.72
N VAL A 65 9.49 -14.50 -3.55
CA VAL A 65 10.76 -14.41 -2.80
C VAL A 65 10.56 -14.78 -1.33
N GLY A 66 9.49 -14.30 -0.69
CA GLY A 66 9.14 -14.66 0.69
C GLY A 66 8.95 -16.17 0.87
N VAL A 67 8.21 -16.82 -0.01
CA VAL A 67 8.02 -18.28 0.00
C VAL A 67 9.35 -19.02 -0.23
N LEU A 68 10.17 -18.57 -1.19
CA LEU A 68 11.48 -19.17 -1.45
C LEU A 68 12.43 -19.04 -0.25
N MET A 69 12.34 -17.95 0.52
CA MET A 69 13.07 -17.79 1.79
C MET A 69 12.55 -18.74 2.87
N ILE A 70 11.23 -18.90 3.02
CA ILE A 70 10.63 -19.83 4.01
C ILE A 70 11.01 -21.29 3.71
N VAL A 71 11.01 -21.69 2.44
CA VAL A 71 11.40 -23.05 2.02
C VAL A 71 12.91 -23.27 2.11
N GLY A 72 13.71 -22.23 2.39
CA GLY A 72 15.16 -22.33 2.59
C GLY A 72 15.98 -22.50 1.31
N ILE A 73 15.37 -22.23 0.15
CA ILE A 73 16.06 -22.25 -1.16
C ILE A 73 17.00 -21.03 -1.26
N LEU A 74 16.55 -19.88 -0.76
CA LEU A 74 17.37 -18.67 -0.63
C LEU A 74 18.08 -18.66 0.72
N LYS A 75 19.36 -19.08 0.73
CA LYS A 75 20.22 -19.08 1.94
C LYS A 75 20.87 -17.71 2.13
N GLY A 76 20.16 -16.77 2.74
CA GLY A 76 20.67 -15.42 3.01
C GLY A 76 20.14 -14.73 4.26
N GLY A 77 19.12 -15.27 4.94
CA GLY A 77 18.57 -14.73 6.19
C GLY A 77 18.44 -15.80 7.27
N GLU A 78 18.39 -15.39 8.53
CA GLU A 78 18.05 -16.26 9.66
C GLU A 78 16.77 -17.03 9.36
N HIS A 79 16.68 -18.28 9.85
CA HIS A 79 15.51 -19.11 9.59
C HIS A 79 14.27 -18.43 10.15
N ALA A 80 13.34 -18.06 9.26
CA ALA A 80 12.01 -17.58 9.63
C ALA A 80 11.23 -18.73 10.26
N GLY A 81 11.49 -18.97 11.54
CA GLY A 81 10.89 -20.04 12.33
C GLY A 81 10.00 -19.50 13.44
N TRP A 82 9.43 -20.43 14.20
CA TRP A 82 8.61 -20.14 15.39
C TRP A 82 9.34 -19.34 16.48
N GLN A 83 10.67 -19.23 16.38
CA GLN A 83 11.52 -18.44 17.27
C GLN A 83 11.13 -16.95 17.26
N ASN A 84 10.64 -16.41 16.13
CA ASN A 84 10.18 -15.01 16.02
C ASN A 84 9.04 -14.64 16.97
N TRP A 85 8.26 -15.62 17.43
CA TRP A 85 7.17 -15.41 18.37
C TRP A 85 7.62 -15.30 19.83
N THR A 86 8.89 -15.59 20.11
CA THR A 86 9.48 -15.61 21.46
C THR A 86 10.66 -14.65 21.61
N ILE A 87 11.00 -13.87 20.57
CA ILE A 87 12.11 -12.92 20.60
C ILE A 87 11.64 -11.59 21.20
N GLY A 88 12.35 -11.11 22.22
CA GLY A 88 12.12 -9.79 22.82
C GLY A 88 10.72 -9.65 23.43
N ASP A 89 10.03 -8.55 23.10
CA ASP A 89 8.69 -8.22 23.58
C ASP A 89 7.56 -8.86 22.73
N ALA A 90 7.87 -9.86 21.90
CA ALA A 90 6.87 -10.58 21.12
C ALA A 90 5.84 -11.28 22.04
N PRO A 91 4.54 -11.30 21.68
CA PRO A 91 3.92 -10.85 20.43
C PRO A 91 3.44 -9.38 20.42
N PHE A 92 3.53 -8.64 21.53
CA PHE A 92 3.07 -7.25 21.65
C PHE A 92 4.24 -6.30 21.93
N ALA A 93 5.11 -6.13 20.94
CA ALA A 93 6.25 -5.23 21.04
C ALA A 93 5.78 -3.79 21.34
N GLY A 94 6.28 -3.20 22.44
CA GLY A 94 5.85 -1.87 22.91
C GLY A 94 4.53 -1.85 23.70
N GLY A 95 3.95 -3.00 24.02
CA GLY A 95 2.76 -3.14 24.87
C GLY A 95 1.43 -2.77 24.19
N PHE A 96 0.35 -2.71 24.98
CA PHE A 96 -1.01 -2.51 24.48
C PHE A 96 -1.23 -1.13 23.83
N SER A 97 -0.55 -0.09 24.32
CA SER A 97 -0.60 1.25 23.73
C SER A 97 0.03 1.30 22.35
N ALA A 98 1.17 0.62 22.14
CA ALA A 98 1.78 0.50 20.82
C ALA A 98 0.88 -0.29 19.86
N MET A 99 0.23 -1.37 20.33
CA MET A 99 -0.75 -2.12 19.54
C MET A 99 -1.90 -1.21 19.07
N ILE A 100 -2.47 -0.38 19.95
CA ILE A 100 -3.50 0.60 19.56
C ILE A 100 -2.94 1.61 18.56
N GLY A 101 -1.72 2.12 18.77
CA GLY A 101 -1.06 3.03 17.85
C GLY A 101 -0.92 2.46 16.43
N VAL A 102 -0.45 1.22 16.32
CA VAL A 102 -0.36 0.50 15.03
C VAL A 102 -1.76 0.27 14.44
N ALA A 103 -2.74 -0.13 15.24
CA ALA A 103 -4.11 -0.31 14.77
C ALA A 103 -4.71 0.97 14.18
N MET A 104 -4.40 2.15 14.74
CA MET A 104 -4.81 3.44 14.17
C MET A 104 -4.15 3.71 12.82
N ILE A 105 -2.84 3.48 12.69
CA ILE A 105 -2.10 3.64 11.42
C ILE A 105 -2.67 2.71 10.35
N VAL A 106 -2.94 1.46 10.73
CA VAL A 106 -3.59 0.47 9.86
C VAL A 106 -4.98 0.96 9.45
N GLY A 107 -5.78 1.49 10.38
CA GLY A 107 -7.10 2.07 10.10
C GLY A 107 -7.06 3.17 9.04
N PHE A 108 -6.07 4.07 9.11
CA PHE A 108 -5.85 5.09 8.08
C PHE A 108 -5.49 4.49 6.71
N SER A 109 -4.83 3.34 6.67
CA SER A 109 -4.46 2.65 5.42
C SER A 109 -5.68 2.05 4.68
N PHE A 110 -6.80 1.85 5.37
CA PHE A 110 -8.08 1.43 4.77
C PHE A 110 -8.97 2.60 4.32
N GLN A 111 -8.49 3.84 4.45
CA GLN A 111 -9.21 5.02 3.96
C GLN A 111 -9.36 4.94 2.44
N GLY A 112 -10.60 5.06 1.95
CA GLY A 112 -10.93 4.85 0.52
C GLY A 112 -11.84 3.64 0.26
N THR A 113 -12.05 2.76 1.24
CA THR A 113 -13.15 1.77 1.18
C THR A 113 -14.53 2.43 1.16
N GLU A 114 -14.61 3.68 1.64
CA GLU A 114 -15.78 4.57 1.61
C GLU A 114 -16.26 4.88 0.18
N LEU A 115 -15.36 4.86 -0.82
CA LEU A 115 -15.71 5.08 -2.23
C LEU A 115 -16.70 4.04 -2.76
N ILE A 116 -16.68 2.81 -2.22
CA ILE A 116 -17.63 1.76 -2.59
C ILE A 116 -19.04 2.14 -2.15
N GLY A 117 -19.17 2.81 -1.00
CA GLY A 117 -20.47 3.30 -0.49
C GLY A 117 -21.03 4.43 -1.34
N ILE A 118 -20.18 5.34 -1.82
CA ILE A 118 -20.59 6.42 -2.73
C ILE A 118 -20.98 5.86 -4.09
N ALA A 119 -20.16 4.97 -4.66
CA ALA A 119 -20.44 4.29 -5.92
C ALA A 119 -21.71 3.41 -5.85
N ALA A 120 -22.13 2.97 -4.66
CA ALA A 120 -23.41 2.30 -4.45
C ALA A 120 -24.60 3.20 -4.74
N GLY A 121 -24.51 4.49 -4.39
CA GLY A 121 -25.56 5.48 -4.64
C GLY A 121 -25.71 5.82 -6.13
N GLU A 122 -24.64 5.66 -6.91
CA GLU A 122 -24.60 5.97 -8.35
C GLU A 122 -24.73 4.74 -9.25
N SER A 123 -24.79 3.52 -8.68
CA SER A 123 -24.87 2.28 -9.48
C SER A 123 -26.30 2.00 -9.96
N GLU A 124 -26.46 1.65 -11.23
CA GLU A 124 -27.75 1.24 -11.81
C GLU A 124 -28.36 -0.01 -11.14
N ASN A 125 -27.52 -0.89 -10.55
CA ASN A 125 -27.95 -2.15 -9.93
C ASN A 125 -27.16 -2.45 -8.63
N PRO A 126 -27.37 -1.68 -7.55
CA PRO A 126 -26.54 -1.75 -6.34
C PRO A 126 -26.62 -3.13 -5.67
N GLY A 127 -27.79 -3.78 -5.67
CA GLY A 127 -27.99 -5.09 -5.03
C GLY A 127 -27.12 -6.23 -5.59
N LYS A 128 -26.63 -6.12 -6.83
CA LYS A 128 -25.71 -7.10 -7.45
C LYS A 128 -24.29 -6.55 -7.59
N ASN A 129 -24.14 -5.29 -7.99
CA ASN A 129 -22.84 -4.71 -8.28
C ASN A 129 -22.01 -4.46 -7.02
N ILE A 130 -22.64 -4.04 -5.92
CA ILE A 130 -21.94 -3.73 -4.68
C ILE A 130 -21.38 -4.98 -3.99
N PRO A 131 -22.15 -6.06 -3.78
CA PRO A 131 -21.58 -7.28 -3.19
C PRO A 131 -20.47 -7.92 -4.04
N ARG A 132 -20.47 -7.68 -5.35
CA ARG A 132 -19.41 -8.15 -6.27
C ARG A 132 -18.15 -7.30 -6.14
N ALA A 133 -18.30 -5.98 -6.19
CA ALA A 133 -17.19 -5.03 -6.03
C ALA A 133 -16.52 -5.17 -4.65
N VAL A 134 -17.31 -5.27 -3.57
CA VAL A 134 -16.79 -5.49 -2.21
C VAL A 134 -15.93 -6.76 -2.14
N ARG A 135 -16.40 -7.88 -2.70
CA ARG A 135 -15.61 -9.13 -2.72
C ARG A 135 -14.31 -8.97 -3.50
N GLN A 136 -14.33 -8.30 -4.65
CA GLN A 136 -13.12 -8.04 -5.43
C GLN A 136 -12.11 -7.18 -4.67
N VAL A 137 -12.58 -6.11 -4.02
CA VAL A 137 -11.73 -5.23 -3.22
C VAL A 137 -11.19 -5.96 -2.00
N PHE A 138 -12.01 -6.78 -1.32
CA PHE A 138 -11.59 -7.57 -0.16
C PHE A 138 -10.42 -8.51 -0.50
N TRP A 139 -10.57 -9.33 -1.55
CA TRP A 139 -9.50 -10.25 -1.98
C TRP A 139 -8.24 -9.51 -2.39
N ARG A 140 -8.39 -8.36 -3.05
CA ARG A 140 -7.27 -7.51 -3.45
C ARG A 140 -6.51 -6.95 -2.25
N ILE A 141 -7.21 -6.44 -1.24
CA ILE A 141 -6.57 -5.91 -0.02
C ILE A 141 -5.88 -7.04 0.75
N LEU A 142 -6.54 -8.19 0.90
CA LEU A 142 -5.96 -9.34 1.58
C LEU A 142 -4.64 -9.80 0.92
N LEU A 143 -4.61 -9.82 -0.42
CA LEU A 143 -3.39 -10.14 -1.17
C LEU A 143 -2.29 -9.10 -0.94
N PHE A 144 -2.61 -7.81 -0.96
CA PHE A 144 -1.61 -6.75 -0.85
C PHE A 144 -1.13 -6.41 0.57
N TYR A 145 -1.92 -6.72 1.59
CA TYR A 145 -1.60 -6.34 2.98
C TYR A 145 -1.28 -7.52 3.90
N ILE A 146 -1.75 -8.73 3.58
CA ILE A 146 -1.52 -9.91 4.44
C ILE A 146 -0.48 -10.85 3.83
N PHE A 147 -0.49 -11.01 2.50
CA PHE A 147 0.44 -11.91 1.82
C PHE A 147 1.72 -11.22 1.34
N ALA A 148 1.63 -9.96 0.90
CA ALA A 148 2.78 -9.10 0.62
C ALA A 148 3.27 -8.44 1.91
#